data_AF-A0A538D968-F1
#
_entry.id   AF-A0A538D968-F1
#
_cell.length_a   1.000
_cell.length_b   1.000
_cell.length_c   1.000
_cell.angle_alpha   90.00
_cell.angle_beta   90.00
_cell.angle_gamma   90.00
#
_symmetry.space_group_name_H-M   'P 1'
#
loop_
_entity.id
_entity.type
_entity.pdbx_description
1 polymer ?
#
loop_
_entity_poly.entity_id
_entity_poly.type
_entity_poly.pdbx_seq_one_letter_code
_entity_poly.pdbx_strand_id
1 'polypeptide(L)'
;MSVFASAYADVAFNFEQLFDNLFPGGQGRLKLTDPDNMLETGIEVEARPSGKNVKKLSLLSGGERSLTALAFLFAVFRSRPSPFYVMDEVEAALDDVNLHRFLSLVDEFRNEAQLLIVSHQKRTMEAADCLYGITMQPGGSSKVVAERLHQSA
;
A
#
# COMPACT_ATOMS: atom_id res chain seq x y z
N MET A 1 27.58 -5.64 -4.51
CA MET A 1 26.86 -5.73 -3.23
C MET A 1 26.27 -4.40 -2.75
N SER A 2 26.73 -3.23 -3.21
CA SER A 2 26.16 -1.92 -2.80
C SER A 2 24.71 -1.69 -3.25
N VAL A 3 24.26 -2.31 -4.35
CA VAL A 3 22.92 -2.09 -4.91
C VAL A 3 21.81 -2.57 -3.96
N PHE A 4 21.90 -3.80 -3.44
CA PHE A 4 20.91 -4.32 -2.50
C PHE A 4 20.93 -3.53 -1.18
N ALA A 5 22.11 -3.31 -0.60
CA ALA A 5 22.24 -2.58 0.66
C ALA A 5 21.70 -1.14 0.58
N SER A 6 21.98 -0.42 -0.52
CA SER A 6 21.42 0.91 -0.77
C SER A 6 19.91 0.86 -0.94
N ALA A 7 19.38 -0.05 -1.76
CA ALA A 7 17.94 -0.18 -1.96
C ALA A 7 17.22 -0.56 -0.66
N TYR A 8 17.79 -1.46 0.15
CA TYR A 8 17.26 -1.81 1.46
C TYR A 8 17.22 -0.60 2.40
N ALA A 9 18.29 0.21 2.45
CA ALA A 9 18.34 1.40 3.29
C ALA A 9 17.24 2.41 2.90
N ASP A 10 17.07 2.66 1.60
CA ASP A 10 16.03 3.57 1.09
C ASP A 10 14.62 3.06 1.43
N VAL A 11 14.36 1.78 1.21
CA VAL A 11 13.06 1.15 1.49
C VAL A 11 12.78 1.11 2.99
N ALA A 12 13.78 0.80 3.82
CA ALA A 12 13.64 0.79 5.27
C ALA A 12 13.26 2.18 5.80
N PHE A 13 13.96 3.23 5.34
CA PHE A 13 13.63 4.60 5.72
C PHE A 13 12.20 4.99 5.34
N ASN A 14 11.80 4.76 4.08
CA ASN A 14 10.45 5.08 3.62
C ASN A 14 9.37 4.25 4.34
N PHE A 15 9.64 2.98 4.65
CA PHE A 15 8.72 2.13 5.38
C PHE A 15 8.44 2.64 6.79
N GLU A 16 9.47 3.08 7.52
CA GLU A 16 9.29 3.64 8.87
C GLU A 16 8.38 4.88 8.84
N GLN A 17 8.59 5.79 7.89
CA GLN A 17 7.78 7.01 7.73
C GLN A 17 6.33 6.69 7.36
N LEU A 18 6.11 5.84 6.37
CA LEU A 18 4.77 5.46 5.92
C LEU A 18 4.01 4.70 7.01
N PHE A 19 4.70 3.85 7.77
CA PHE A 19 4.08 3.10 8.86
C PHE A 19 3.61 4.01 9.98
N ASP A 20 4.40 5.01 10.39
CA ASP A 20 4.00 5.96 11.44
C ASP A 20 2.77 6.80 11.01
N ASN A 21 2.73 7.24 9.76
CA ASN A 21 1.57 7.93 9.18
C ASN A 21 0.31 7.05 9.21
N LEU A 22 0.44 5.77 8.84
CA LEU A 22 -0.66 4.81 8.83
C LEU A 22 -1.10 4.38 10.24
N PHE A 23 -0.19 4.32 11.19
CA PHE A 23 -0.43 3.87 12.55
C PHE A 23 0.15 4.88 13.56
N PRO A 24 -0.54 6.02 13.81
CA PRO A 24 -0.03 7.04 14.73
C PRO A 24 0.31 6.47 16.12
N GLY A 25 1.56 6.67 16.55
CA GLY A 25 2.09 6.12 17.81
C GLY A 25 2.46 4.63 17.74
N GLY A 26 2.43 4.05 16.54
CA GLY A 26 2.99 2.73 16.23
C GLY A 26 4.45 2.81 15.78
N GLN A 27 5.06 1.65 15.56
CA GLN A 27 6.42 1.54 15.02
C GLN A 27 6.51 0.36 14.05
N GLY A 28 6.89 0.64 12.81
CA GLY A 28 7.25 -0.37 11.81
C GLY A 28 8.76 -0.34 11.59
N ARG A 29 9.40 -1.50 11.33
CA ARG A 29 10.81 -1.58 10.94
C ARG A 29 11.05 -2.74 9.96
N LEU A 30 12.02 -2.58 9.07
CA LEU A 30 12.56 -3.67 8.28
C LEU A 30 13.91 -4.11 8.85
N LYS A 31 14.10 -5.41 9.05
CA LYS A 31 15.37 -5.97 9.56
C LYS A 31 15.93 -7.00 8.60
N LEU A 32 17.24 -6.97 8.39
CA LEU A 32 17.95 -8.06 7.74
C LEU A 32 18.04 -9.23 8.72
N THR A 33 17.73 -10.44 8.25
CA THR A 33 17.86 -11.65 9.07
C THR A 33 19.32 -12.02 9.33
N ASP A 34 20.22 -11.68 8.39
CA ASP A 34 21.66 -11.85 8.49
C ASP A 34 22.40 -10.63 7.89
N PRO A 35 22.64 -9.57 8.67
CA PRO A 35 23.30 -8.35 8.18
C PRO A 35 24.70 -8.56 7.60
N ASP A 36 25.38 -9.63 7.98
CA ASP A 36 26.74 -9.93 7.54
C ASP A 36 26.77 -10.68 6.18
N ASN A 37 25.64 -11.25 5.75
CA ASN A 37 25.47 -11.95 4.48
C ASN A 37 24.41 -11.30 3.56
N MET A 38 24.79 -10.18 2.94
CA MET A 38 23.92 -9.39 2.06
C MET A 38 23.41 -10.10 0.79
N LEU A 39 23.98 -11.26 0.43
CA LEU A 39 23.52 -12.03 -0.73
C LEU A 39 22.35 -12.95 -0.40
N GLU A 40 22.34 -13.52 0.79
CA GLU A 40 21.39 -14.57 1.18
C GLU A 40 20.46 -14.13 2.32
N THR A 41 20.69 -12.96 2.93
CA THR A 41 19.82 -12.43 3.97
C THR A 41 18.38 -12.26 3.49
N GLY A 42 17.44 -12.67 4.35
CA GLY A 42 16.05 -12.29 4.23
C GLY A 42 15.78 -10.89 4.77
N ILE A 43 14.54 -10.45 4.62
CA ILE A 43 13.99 -9.22 5.20
C ILE A 43 12.83 -9.62 6.12
N GLU A 44 12.93 -9.28 7.40
CA GLU A 44 11.88 -9.42 8.38
C GLU A 44 11.16 -8.07 8.57
N VAL A 45 9.83 -8.09 8.48
CA VAL A 45 8.98 -6.91 8.72
C VAL A 45 8.47 -6.97 10.14
N GLU A 46 8.90 -6.00 10.96
CA GLU A 46 8.39 -5.81 12.32
C GLU A 46 7.34 -4.69 12.31
N ALA A 47 6.24 -4.89 13.03
CA ALA A 47 5.16 -3.92 13.11
C ALA A 47 4.50 -3.93 14.50
N ARG A 48 4.44 -2.75 15.11
CA ARG A 48 3.82 -2.46 16.41
C ARG A 48 2.74 -1.40 16.23
N PRO A 49 1.46 -1.77 16.09
CA PRO A 49 0.38 -0.80 16.17
C PRO A 49 0.31 -0.18 17.57
N SER A 50 -0.17 1.06 17.66
CA SER A 50 -0.24 1.85 18.90
C SER A 50 -0.75 1.04 20.10
N GLY A 51 0.03 1.04 21.19
CA GLY A 51 -0.31 0.37 22.44
C GLY A 51 -0.09 -1.15 22.52
N LYS A 52 0.42 -1.81 21.47
CA LYS A 52 0.67 -3.27 21.46
C LYS A 52 2.15 -3.63 21.43
N ASN A 53 2.58 -4.53 22.32
CA ASN A 53 3.93 -5.14 22.34
C ASN A 53 4.09 -6.26 21.29
N VAL A 54 3.66 -6.04 20.06
CA VAL A 54 3.68 -7.07 19.00
C VAL A 54 4.94 -6.93 18.15
N LYS A 55 5.77 -7.99 18.04
CA LYS A 55 7.03 -7.92 17.26
C LYS A 55 6.97 -8.60 15.89
N LYS A 56 6.01 -9.51 15.67
CA LYS A 56 5.91 -10.32 14.46
C LYS A 56 4.60 -10.07 13.73
N LEU A 57 4.65 -9.96 12.40
CA LEU A 57 3.48 -9.83 11.52
C LEU A 57 2.38 -10.87 11.79
N SER A 58 2.74 -12.08 12.20
CA SER A 58 1.81 -13.19 12.46
C SER A 58 0.83 -12.92 13.61
N LEU A 59 1.12 -11.94 14.46
CA LEU A 59 0.32 -11.59 15.63
C LEU A 59 -0.61 -10.38 15.38
N LEU A 60 -0.57 -9.79 14.18
CA LEU A 60 -1.46 -8.70 13.78
C LEU A 60 -2.84 -9.23 13.37
N SER A 61 -3.85 -8.37 13.43
CA SER A 61 -5.14 -8.66 12.80
C SER A 61 -4.98 -8.79 11.27
N GLY A 62 -5.97 -9.39 10.60
CA GLY A 62 -5.94 -9.51 9.13
C GLY A 62 -5.83 -8.16 8.40
N GLY A 63 -6.57 -7.15 8.88
CA GLY A 63 -6.53 -5.78 8.36
C GLY A 63 -5.20 -5.08 8.65
N GLU A 64 -4.70 -5.18 9.89
CA GLU A 64 -3.39 -4.62 10.29
C GLU A 64 -2.24 -5.22 9.46
N ARG A 65 -2.27 -6.55 9.23
CA ARG A 65 -1.28 -7.25 8.41
C ARG A 65 -1.31 -6.79 6.96
N SER A 66 -2.50 -6.65 6.38
CA SER A 66 -2.68 -6.22 4.99
C SER A 66 -2.22 -4.78 4.80
N LEU A 67 -2.59 -3.88 5.72
CA LEU A 67 -2.16 -2.49 5.69
C LEU A 67 -0.64 -2.34 5.91
N THR A 68 -0.03 -3.18 6.75
CA THR A 68 1.43 -3.23 6.90
C THR A 68 2.12 -3.67 5.62
N ALA A 69 1.57 -4.67 4.92
CA ALA A 69 2.10 -5.10 3.62
C ALA A 69 1.97 -4.00 2.55
N LEU A 70 0.86 -3.27 2.53
CA LEU A 70 0.69 -2.09 1.68
C LEU A 70 1.71 -1.01 2.01
N ALA A 71 1.94 -0.70 3.29
CA ALA A 71 2.98 0.24 3.71
C ALA A 71 4.36 -0.13 3.15
N PHE A 72 4.70 -1.43 3.17
CA PHE A 72 5.94 -1.94 2.58
C PHE A 72 5.98 -1.78 1.06
N LEU A 73 4.88 -2.10 0.37
CA LEU A 73 4.78 -1.92 -1.09
C LEU A 73 4.96 -0.45 -1.49
N PHE A 74 4.28 0.47 -0.81
CA PHE A 74 4.41 1.91 -1.05
C PHE A 74 5.80 2.43 -0.69
N ALA A 75 6.48 1.86 0.30
CA ALA A 75 7.88 2.19 0.61
C ALA A 75 8.82 1.83 -0.56
N VAL A 76 8.58 0.68 -1.21
CA VAL A 76 9.29 0.29 -2.43
C VAL A 76 9.01 1.28 -3.57
N PHE A 77 7.75 1.67 -3.75
CA PHE A 77 7.36 2.65 -4.77
C PHE A 77 8.05 3.99 -4.58
N ARG A 78 8.09 4.52 -3.34
CA ARG A 78 8.76 5.80 -3.04
C ARG A 78 10.28 5.73 -3.21
N SER A 79 10.86 4.57 -2.92
CA SER A 79 12.31 4.35 -3.08
C SER A 79 12.72 4.19 -4.55
N ARG A 80 11.81 3.74 -5.40
CA ARG A 80 12.01 3.51 -6.84
C ARG A 80 10.77 4.01 -7.61
N PRO A 81 10.66 5.34 -7.81
CA PRO A 81 9.46 5.93 -8.38
C PRO A 81 9.25 5.50 -9.84
N SER A 82 7.99 5.25 -10.16
CA SER A 82 7.47 4.93 -11.50
C SER A 82 6.48 6.02 -11.90
N PRO A 83 6.33 6.35 -13.19
CA PRO A 83 5.32 7.31 -13.64
C PRO A 83 3.88 6.86 -13.34
N PHE A 84 3.65 5.55 -13.21
CA PHE A 84 2.35 5.01 -12.84
C PHE A 84 2.45 3.68 -12.09
N TYR A 85 1.38 3.33 -11.37
CA TYR A 85 1.20 2.08 -10.66
C TYR A 85 -0.18 1.49 -10.93
N VAL A 86 -0.25 0.16 -11.03
CA VAL A 86 -1.50 -0.59 -11.15
C VAL A 86 -1.67 -1.46 -9.91
N MET A 87 -2.82 -1.37 -9.26
CA MET A 87 -3.16 -2.11 -8.05
C MET A 87 -4.48 -2.83 -8.27
N ASP A 88 -4.49 -4.15 -8.08
CA ASP A 88 -5.66 -5.00 -8.32
C ASP A 88 -6.18 -5.59 -7.00
N GLU A 89 -7.33 -5.09 -6.55
CA GLU A 89 -8.05 -5.48 -5.31
C GLU A 89 -7.16 -5.57 -4.06
N VAL A 90 -6.14 -4.72 -3.98
CA VAL A 90 -5.12 -4.79 -2.93
C VAL A 90 -5.67 -4.47 -1.53
N GLU A 91 -6.82 -3.81 -1.47
CA GLU A 91 -7.51 -3.42 -0.24
C GLU A 91 -8.62 -4.38 0.21
N ALA A 92 -8.87 -5.48 -0.52
CA ALA A 92 -10.03 -6.35 -0.29
C ALA A 92 -10.09 -6.95 1.14
N ALA A 93 -8.96 -7.01 1.84
CA ALA A 93 -8.85 -7.52 3.21
C ALA A 93 -8.89 -6.42 4.30
N LEU A 94 -9.07 -5.15 3.93
CA LEU A 94 -9.12 -4.04 4.87
C LEU A 94 -10.53 -3.86 5.45
N ASP A 95 -10.59 -3.63 6.77
CA ASP A 95 -11.79 -3.12 7.41
C ASP A 95 -11.96 -1.62 7.15
N ASP A 96 -13.11 -1.06 7.53
CA ASP A 96 -13.46 0.35 7.32
C ASP A 96 -12.40 1.35 7.82
N VAL A 97 -11.78 1.05 8.97
CA VAL A 97 -10.78 1.94 9.60
C VAL A 97 -9.48 1.90 8.82
N ASN A 98 -9.02 0.71 8.42
CA ASN A 98 -7.79 0.54 7.66
C ASN A 98 -7.96 0.95 6.19
N LEU A 99 -9.17 0.80 5.63
CA LEU A 99 -9.51 1.31 4.30
C LEU A 99 -9.37 2.83 4.25
N HIS A 100 -9.85 3.54 5.27
CA HIS A 100 -9.66 5.00 5.35
C HIS A 100 -8.17 5.39 5.34
N ARG A 101 -7.34 4.68 6.10
CA ARG A 101 -5.87 4.91 6.14
C ARG A 101 -5.20 4.61 4.80
N PHE A 102 -5.62 3.55 4.12
CA PHE A 102 -5.17 3.24 2.76
C PHE A 102 -5.54 4.37 1.78
N LEU A 103 -6.77 4.90 1.85
CA LEU A 103 -7.19 6.00 0.99
C LEU A 103 -6.39 7.28 1.24
N SER A 104 -6.00 7.56 2.49
CA SER A 104 -5.05 8.65 2.78
C SER A 104 -3.70 8.46 2.08
N LEU A 105 -3.16 7.24 2.02
CA LEU A 105 -1.93 6.95 1.29
C LEU A 105 -2.09 7.13 -0.22
N VAL A 106 -3.20 6.63 -0.78
CA VAL A 106 -3.54 6.81 -2.20
C VAL A 106 -3.62 8.29 -2.53
N ASP A 107 -4.22 9.09 -1.65
CA ASP A 107 -4.35 10.53 -1.84
C ASP A 107 -3.00 11.28 -1.79
N GLU A 108 -2.07 10.85 -0.94
CA GLU A 108 -0.70 11.37 -0.95
C GLU A 108 0.00 11.00 -2.28
N PHE A 109 -0.01 9.72 -2.63
CA PHE A 109 0.75 9.18 -3.77
C PHE A 109 0.23 9.60 -5.14
N ARG A 110 -1.06 9.92 -5.29
CA ARG A 110 -1.60 10.38 -6.57
C ARG A 110 -0.96 11.69 -7.05
N ASN A 111 -0.38 12.48 -6.14
CA ASN A 111 0.34 13.71 -6.47
C ASN A 111 1.74 13.42 -7.03
N GLU A 112 2.26 12.22 -6.79
CA GLU A 112 3.59 11.79 -7.22
C GLU A 112 3.56 10.92 -8.49
N ALA A 113 2.52 10.09 -8.66
CA ALA A 113 2.39 9.16 -9.78
C ALA A 113 0.91 8.88 -10.15
N GLN A 114 0.68 8.44 -11.38
CA GLN A 114 -0.65 8.00 -11.80
C GLN A 114 -1.01 6.65 -11.15
N LEU A 115 -2.15 6.57 -10.47
CA LEU A 115 -2.63 5.34 -9.84
C LEU A 115 -3.82 4.78 -10.63
N LEU A 116 -3.73 3.50 -11.01
CA LEU A 116 -4.81 2.73 -11.60
C LEU A 116 -5.22 1.66 -10.58
N ILE A 117 -6.40 1.79 -9.99
CA ILE A 117 -6.87 0.89 -8.93
C ILE A 117 -8.10 0.14 -9.45
N VAL A 118 -8.00 -1.19 -9.49
CA VAL A 118 -9.13 -2.08 -9.71
C VAL A 118 -9.71 -2.45 -8.35
N SER A 119 -10.98 -2.17 -8.16
CA SER A 119 -11.63 -2.35 -6.86
C SER A 119 -13.14 -2.52 -6.98
N HIS A 120 -13.71 -3.29 -6.04
CA HIS A 120 -15.15 -3.33 -5.77
C HIS A 120 -15.54 -2.58 -4.49
N GLN A 121 -14.60 -1.91 -3.82
CA GLN A 121 -14.85 -1.13 -2.60
C GLN A 121 -15.40 0.25 -2.92
N LYS A 122 -16.61 0.55 -2.45
CA LYS A 122 -17.32 1.81 -2.72
C LYS A 122 -16.50 3.04 -2.34
N ARG A 123 -15.87 3.04 -1.16
CA ARG A 123 -15.06 4.18 -0.70
C ARG A 123 -13.81 4.40 -1.56
N THR A 124 -13.18 3.34 -2.06
CA THR A 124 -12.07 3.46 -3.03
C THR A 124 -12.55 4.08 -4.33
N MET A 125 -13.70 3.64 -4.83
CA MET A 125 -14.31 4.21 -6.03
C MET A 125 -14.67 5.69 -5.84
N GLU A 126 -15.22 6.07 -4.68
CA GLU A 126 -15.59 7.45 -4.35
C GLU A 126 -14.38 8.40 -4.25
N ALA A 127 -13.20 7.90 -3.90
CA ALA A 127 -11.98 8.70 -3.76
C ALA A 127 -11.25 8.99 -5.10
N ALA A 128 -11.67 8.32 -6.19
CA ALA A 128 -11.01 8.42 -7.49
C ALA A 128 -11.31 9.74 -8.21
N ASP A 129 -10.40 10.19 -9.11
CA ASP A 129 -10.70 11.30 -10.03
C ASP A 129 -11.62 10.86 -11.18
N CYS A 130 -11.44 9.61 -11.62
CA CYS A 130 -12.11 9.03 -12.76
C CYS A 130 -12.49 7.58 -12.43
N LEU A 131 -13.69 7.17 -12.81
CA LEU A 131 -14.18 5.81 -12.70
C LEU A 131 -14.34 5.17 -14.07
N TYR A 132 -13.84 3.95 -14.20
CA TYR A 132 -14.04 3.09 -15.35
C TYR A 132 -14.84 1.86 -14.93
N GLY A 133 -16.13 1.86 -15.25
CA GLY A 133 -17.02 0.73 -15.01
C GLY A 133 -16.92 -0.29 -16.13
N ILE A 134 -16.62 -1.55 -15.77
CA ILE A 134 -16.61 -2.68 -16.70
C ILE A 134 -17.88 -3.50 -16.47
N THR A 135 -18.70 -3.67 -17.51
CA THR A 135 -19.93 -4.48 -17.45
C THR A 135 -20.01 -5.43 -18.63
N MET A 136 -20.58 -6.60 -18.42
CA MET A 136 -20.81 -7.59 -19.48
C MET A 136 -22.19 -7.36 -20.12
N GLN A 137 -22.25 -7.29 -21.45
CA GLN A 137 -23.53 -7.31 -22.16
C GLN A 137 -23.99 -8.77 -22.43
N PRO A 138 -25.30 -9.02 -22.56
CA PRO A 138 -25.80 -10.31 -23.06
C PRO A 138 -25.15 -10.61 -24.42
N GLY A 139 -24.35 -11.66 -24.50
CA GLY A 139 -23.53 -11.98 -25.69
C GLY A 139 -22.01 -12.03 -25.45
N GLY A 140 -21.53 -11.73 -24.23
CA GLY A 140 -20.20 -12.14 -23.78
C GLY A 140 -19.06 -11.15 -24.03
N SER A 141 -19.33 -9.95 -24.55
CA SER A 141 -18.33 -8.88 -24.64
C SER A 141 -18.43 -7.91 -23.47
N SER A 142 -17.27 -7.51 -22.94
CA SER A 142 -17.18 -6.45 -21.93
C SER A 142 -17.38 -5.08 -22.59
N LYS A 143 -18.17 -4.22 -21.95
CA LYS A 143 -18.35 -2.81 -22.30
C LYS A 143 -17.76 -1.95 -21.19
N VAL A 144 -17.07 -0.89 -21.60
CA VAL A 144 -16.48 0.11 -20.69
C VAL A 144 -17.39 1.33 -20.66
N VAL A 145 -17.64 1.84 -19.45
CA VAL A 145 -18.27 3.14 -19.19
C VAL A 145 -17.29 3.97 -18.38
N ALA A 146 -17.12 5.24 -18.70
CA ALA A 146 -16.21 6.14 -18.00
C ALA A 146 -16.95 7.35 -17.45
N GLU A 147 -16.62 7.74 -16.23
CA GLU A 147 -17.16 8.92 -15.56
C GLU A 147 -16.01 9.67 -14.87
N ARG A 148 -16.02 11.00 -14.97
CA ARG A 148 -15.07 11.85 -14.24
C ARG A 148 -15.76 12.44 -13.03
N LEU A 149 -15.28 12.10 -11.84
CA LEU A 149 -15.84 12.59 -10.59
C LEU A 149 -15.38 14.04 -10.41
N HIS A 150 -16.29 15.00 -10.58
CA HIS A 150 -16.03 16.40 -10.22
C HIS A 150 -16.10 16.52 -8.70
N GLN A 151 -15.09 17.14 -8.10
CA GLN A 151 -15.20 17.60 -6.71
C GLN A 151 -16.34 18.62 -6.64
N SER A 152 -17.38 18.31 -5.87
CA SER A 152 -18.33 19.32 -5.41
C SER A 152 -17.53 20.36 -4.64
N ALA A 153 -17.48 21.58 -5.16
CA ALA A 153 -16.86 22.74 -4.53
C ALA A 153 -17.52 23.07 -3.18
#